data_AF-A0A2K3KQK9-F1
#
_entry.id   AF-A0A2K3KQK9-F1
#
_cell.length_a   1.000
_cell.length_b   1.000
_cell.length_c   1.000
_cell.angle_alpha   90.00
_cell.angle_beta   90.00
_cell.angle_gamma   90.00
#
_symmetry.space_group_name_H-M   'P 1'
#
loop_
_entity.id
_entity.type
_entity.pdbx_description
1 polymer ?
#
loop_
_entity_poly.entity_id
_entity_poly.type
_entity_poly.pdbx_seq_one_letter_code
_entity_poly.pdbx_strand_id
1 'polypeptide(L)'
;MQGQLVLYGNPTQSDMDFIVETETNFPSFTSSASSSPLSDAQSAAPDLDLLLTQICSQYDRCVHEAGRVVPPEWTMPDLVRATLGEEALQQHGLLTDAYYDVMLCGTRSWGCEELLNFLDLIYYVYQG
;
A
#
# COMPACT_ATOMS: atom_id res chain seq x y z
N MET A 1 -42.07 -10.67 -21.05
CA MET A 1 -41.33 -9.71 -21.89
C MET A 1 -39.97 -10.33 -22.13
N GLN A 2 -39.76 -10.91 -23.31
CA GLN A 2 -38.48 -11.56 -23.68
C GLN A 2 -37.46 -10.46 -24.00
N GLY A 3 -36.38 -10.39 -23.22
CA GLY A 3 -35.29 -9.47 -23.48
C GLY A 3 -34.51 -9.94 -24.71
N GLN A 4 -34.51 -9.16 -25.78
CA GLN A 4 -33.71 -9.42 -26.96
C GLN A 4 -32.32 -8.81 -26.76
N LEU A 5 -31.29 -9.65 -26.62
CA LEU A 5 -29.90 -9.21 -26.58
C LEU A 5 -29.46 -8.86 -28.01
N VAL A 6 -29.23 -7.57 -28.27
CA VAL A 6 -28.75 -7.08 -29.58
C VAL A 6 -27.23 -6.91 -29.49
N LEU A 7 -26.48 -7.79 -30.13
CA LEU A 7 -25.01 -7.72 -30.18
C LEU A 7 -24.57 -6.92 -31.40
N TYR A 8 -23.88 -5.80 -31.18
CA TYR A 8 -23.27 -5.00 -32.24
C TYR A 8 -21.82 -5.43 -32.46
N GLY A 9 -21.49 -5.84 -33.68
CA GLY A 9 -20.15 -6.31 -34.05
C GLY A 9 -20.20 -7.47 -35.05
N ASN A 10 -19.04 -8.03 -35.41
CA ASN A 10 -18.95 -9.25 -36.22
C ASN A 10 -18.46 -10.40 -35.31
N PRO A 11 -19.32 -10.92 -34.43
CA PRO A 11 -18.95 -11.97 -33.49
C PRO A 11 -18.51 -13.21 -34.26
N THR A 12 -17.41 -13.80 -33.83
CA THR A 12 -16.91 -15.06 -34.36
C THR A 12 -17.70 -16.24 -33.77
N GLN A 13 -17.64 -17.41 -34.41
CA GLN A 13 -18.35 -18.61 -33.95
C GLN A 13 -18.02 -18.96 -32.48
N SER A 14 -16.74 -18.78 -32.09
CA SER A 14 -16.28 -18.99 -30.72
C SER A 14 -16.90 -18.01 -29.71
N ASP A 15 -17.23 -16.79 -30.12
CA ASP A 15 -17.88 -15.80 -29.25
C ASP A 15 -19.32 -16.24 -28.96
N MET A 16 -19.99 -16.86 -29.93
CA MET A 16 -21.35 -17.38 -29.76
C MET A 16 -21.39 -18.60 -28.85
N ASP A 17 -20.43 -19.52 -29.02
CA ASP A 17 -20.34 -20.74 -28.21
C ASP A 17 -20.13 -20.39 -26.72
N PHE A 18 -19.27 -19.41 -26.42
CA PHE A 18 -19.02 -18.93 -25.05
C PHE A 18 -20.28 -18.32 -24.39
N ILE A 19 -21.08 -17.54 -25.14
CA ILE A 19 -22.30 -16.91 -24.61
C ILE A 19 -23.39 -17.97 -24.38
N VAL A 20 -23.53 -18.93 -25.30
CA VAL A 20 -24.53 -20.02 -25.18
C VAL A 20 -24.18 -20.97 -24.04
N GLU A 21 -22.90 -21.26 -23.79
CA GLU A 21 -22.45 -22.00 -22.61
C GLU A 21 -22.75 -21.26 -21.30
N THR A 22 -22.71 -19.93 -21.33
CA THR A 22 -23.05 -19.08 -20.17
C THR A 22 -24.56 -19.06 -19.91
N GLU A 23 -25.40 -19.05 -20.94
CA GLU A 23 -26.88 -18.99 -20.82
C GLU A 23 -27.51 -20.34 -20.47
N THR A 24 -26.88 -21.46 -20.85
CA THR A 24 -27.43 -22.82 -20.61
C THR A 24 -27.12 -23.39 -19.23
N ASN A 25 -26.27 -22.73 -18.44
CA ASN A 25 -25.84 -23.22 -17.13
C ASN A 25 -26.28 -22.33 -15.95
N PHE A 26 -27.38 -21.59 -16.09
CA PHE A 26 -28.02 -20.90 -14.95
C PHE A 26 -28.92 -21.88 -14.18
N PRO A 27 -28.50 -22.42 -13.01
CA PRO A 27 -29.48 -22.97 -12.08
C PRO A 27 -30.32 -21.82 -11.55
N SER A 28 -31.64 -21.96 -11.64
CA SER A 28 -32.60 -21.11 -10.95
C SER A 28 -32.16 -20.90 -9.50
N PHE A 29 -32.16 -19.63 -9.08
CA PHE A 29 -31.91 -19.16 -7.72
C PHE A 29 -32.68 -20.00 -6.68
N THR A 30 -31.99 -20.93 -6.03
CA THR A 30 -32.29 -21.38 -4.67
C THR A 30 -30.99 -21.31 -3.88
N SER A 31 -31.02 -20.53 -2.81
CA SER A 31 -29.88 -20.20 -1.97
C SER A 31 -29.23 -21.46 -1.37
N SER A 32 -27.94 -21.72 -1.65
CA SER A 32 -26.88 -22.06 -0.66
C SER A 32 -25.56 -22.48 -1.35
N ALA A 33 -24.50 -21.76 -0.97
CA ALA A 33 -23.07 -22.05 -0.99
C ALA A 33 -22.51 -23.21 -1.85
N SER A 34 -21.59 -22.89 -2.77
CA SER A 34 -20.23 -23.48 -2.76
C SER A 34 -19.31 -22.88 -3.83
N SER A 35 -18.10 -22.55 -3.37
CA SER A 35 -16.86 -22.28 -4.10
C SER A 35 -16.88 -21.17 -5.16
N SER A 36 -16.79 -19.93 -4.68
CA SER A 36 -15.93 -18.95 -5.34
C SER A 36 -14.51 -19.53 -5.45
N PRO A 37 -13.76 -19.35 -6.55
CA PRO A 37 -12.32 -19.40 -6.44
C PRO A 37 -11.96 -18.23 -5.53
N LEU A 38 -11.81 -18.51 -4.23
CA LEU A 38 -11.02 -17.70 -3.33
C LEU A 38 -9.65 -17.68 -4.00
N SER A 39 -9.43 -16.70 -4.86
CA SER A 39 -8.09 -16.42 -5.34
C SER A 39 -7.33 -16.13 -4.06
N ASP A 40 -6.46 -17.05 -3.67
CA ASP A 40 -5.32 -16.79 -2.82
C ASP A 40 -4.41 -15.81 -3.57
N ALA A 41 -4.93 -14.60 -3.81
CA ALA A 41 -4.14 -13.42 -4.00
C ALA A 41 -3.66 -12.96 -2.62
N GLN A 42 -3.00 -13.86 -1.88
CA GLN A 42 -1.97 -13.47 -0.93
C GLN A 42 -0.74 -13.02 -1.74
N SER A 43 -0.92 -12.08 -2.68
CA SER A 43 0.19 -11.36 -3.29
C SER A 43 0.62 -10.30 -2.29
N ALA A 44 1.46 -10.75 -1.36
CA ALA A 44 2.44 -10.00 -0.59
C ALA A 44 2.05 -8.53 -0.29
N ALA A 45 1.07 -8.33 0.60
CA ALA A 45 1.24 -7.21 1.51
C ALA A 45 2.51 -7.54 2.32
N PRO A 46 3.63 -6.81 2.16
CA PRO A 46 4.74 -6.98 3.08
C PRO A 46 4.17 -6.82 4.48
N ASP A 47 4.55 -7.74 5.37
CA ASP A 47 4.17 -7.68 6.76
C ASP A 47 4.42 -6.25 7.26
N LEU A 48 3.42 -5.66 7.93
CA LEU A 48 3.44 -4.25 8.30
C LEU A 48 4.71 -3.92 9.10
N ASP A 49 5.11 -4.85 9.97
CA ASP A 49 6.34 -4.77 10.77
C ASP A 49 7.61 -4.80 9.91
N LEU A 50 7.60 -5.60 8.84
CA LEU A 50 8.72 -5.67 7.89
C LEU A 50 8.82 -4.38 7.08
N LEU A 51 7.69 -3.82 6.64
CA LEU A 51 7.66 -2.56 5.91
C LEU A 51 8.11 -1.39 6.80
N LEU A 52 7.66 -1.34 8.05
CA LEU A 52 8.10 -0.36 9.03
C LEU A 52 9.61 -0.44 9.26
N THR A 53 10.15 -1.66 9.40
CA THR A 53 11.60 -1.88 9.54
C THR A 53 12.36 -1.35 8.33
N GLN A 54 11.84 -1.59 7.12
CA GLN A 54 12.45 -1.08 5.89
C GLN A 54 12.42 0.45 5.83
N ILE A 55 11.30 1.09 6.18
CA ILE A 55 11.20 2.55 6.26
C ILE A 55 12.18 3.11 7.27
N CYS A 56 12.28 2.52 8.46
CA CYS A 56 13.26 2.92 9.47
C CYS A 56 14.68 2.91 8.91
N SER A 57 15.05 1.88 8.13
CA SER A 57 16.38 1.80 7.50
C SER A 57 16.61 2.88 6.43
N GLN A 58 15.57 3.26 5.69
CA GLN A 58 15.67 4.33 4.69
C GLN A 58 15.78 5.70 5.34
N TYR A 59 15.05 5.93 6.42
CA TYR A 59 15.13 7.17 7.18
C TYR A 59 16.46 7.31 7.92
N ASP A 60 17.00 6.22 8.48
CA ASP A 60 18.35 6.22 9.06
C ASP A 60 19.40 6.64 8.03
N ARG A 61 19.28 6.11 6.80
CA ARG A 61 20.11 6.53 5.68
C ARG A 61 19.91 8.02 5.34
N CYS A 62 18.68 8.52 5.29
CA CYS A 62 18.41 9.95 5.06
C CYS A 62 19.07 10.85 6.11
N VAL A 63 18.98 10.48 7.40
CA VAL A 63 19.61 11.21 8.51
C VAL A 63 21.12 11.25 8.33
N HIS A 64 21.72 10.09 8.00
CA HIS A 64 23.16 9.98 7.79
C HIS A 64 23.63 10.78 6.58
N GLU A 65 22.92 10.70 5.45
CA GLU A 65 23.22 11.45 4.22
C GLU A 65 23.10 12.97 4.45
N ALA A 66 22.17 13.41 5.31
CA ALA A 66 22.02 14.81 5.71
C ALA A 66 23.07 15.28 6.75
N GLY A 67 23.97 14.40 7.19
CA GLY A 67 24.98 14.71 8.21
C GLY A 67 24.37 15.02 9.58
N ARG A 68 23.16 14.51 9.85
CA ARG A 68 22.48 14.64 11.14
C ARG A 68 22.74 13.41 12.00
N VAL A 69 22.48 13.56 13.30
CA VAL A 69 22.56 12.47 14.26
C VAL A 69 21.21 12.34 14.93
N VAL A 70 20.91 11.14 15.38
CA VAL A 70 19.71 10.86 16.16
C VAL A 70 20.03 11.18 17.63
N PRO A 71 19.21 12.00 18.32
CA PRO A 71 19.37 12.22 19.75
C PRO A 71 19.34 10.90 20.53
N PRO A 72 20.17 10.72 21.58
CA PRO A 72 20.25 9.47 22.33
C PRO A 72 18.95 9.09 23.06
N GLU A 73 18.05 10.06 23.27
CA GLU A 73 16.73 9.85 23.87
C GLU A 73 15.71 9.27 22.89
N TRP A 74 16.01 9.25 21.59
CA TRP A 74 15.09 8.84 20.53
C TRP A 74 15.62 7.63 19.76
N THR A 75 14.71 6.73 19.37
CA THR A 75 15.02 5.63 18.44
C THR A 75 14.47 5.94 17.04
N MET A 76 14.99 5.28 15.99
CA MET A 76 14.43 5.43 14.63
C MET A 76 12.96 5.06 14.52
N PRO A 77 12.49 3.95 15.08
CA PRO A 77 11.07 3.66 15.11
C PRO A 77 10.23 4.76 15.78
N ASP A 78 10.76 5.43 16.81
CA ASP A 78 10.03 6.49 17.52
C ASP A 78 9.99 7.79 16.72
N LEU A 79 11.07 8.15 16.03
CA LEU A 79 11.05 9.29 15.09
C LEU A 79 10.08 9.01 13.94
N VAL A 80 10.16 7.83 13.34
CA VAL A 80 9.26 7.41 12.24
C VAL A 80 7.80 7.50 12.67
N ARG A 81 7.48 7.04 13.89
CA ARG A 81 6.15 7.21 14.51
C ARG A 81 5.75 8.66 14.67
N ALA A 82 6.66 9.50 15.15
CA ALA A 82 6.38 10.91 15.36
C ALA A 82 6.16 11.67 14.04
N THR A 83 6.88 11.30 12.98
CA THR A 83 6.85 11.98 11.68
C THR A 83 5.70 11.52 10.79
N LEU A 84 5.46 10.21 10.72
CA LEU A 84 4.35 9.66 9.93
C LEU A 84 3.03 9.70 10.69
N GLY A 85 3.09 9.69 12.02
CA GLY A 85 1.93 9.58 12.91
C GLY A 85 1.56 8.12 13.17
N GLU A 86 1.18 7.82 14.41
CA GLU A 86 0.78 6.46 14.86
C GLU A 86 -0.40 5.90 14.04
N GLU A 87 -1.32 6.78 13.64
CA GLU A 87 -2.49 6.46 12.80
C GLU A 87 -2.07 5.99 11.40
N ALA A 88 -1.05 6.62 10.82
CA ALA A 88 -0.56 6.26 9.48
C ALA A 88 0.15 4.91 9.49
N LEU A 89 0.80 4.55 10.61
CA LEU A 89 1.46 3.26 10.74
C LEU A 89 0.48 2.08 10.80
N GLN A 90 -0.76 2.30 11.24
CA GLN A 90 -1.81 1.27 11.25
C GLN A 90 -2.44 1.07 9.87
N GLN A 91 -2.27 2.04 8.96
CA GLN A 91 -2.82 2.00 7.62
C GLN A 91 -1.78 1.50 6.63
N HIS A 92 -1.91 0.23 6.24
CA HIS A 92 -1.01 -0.43 5.28
C HIS A 92 -0.80 0.38 3.97
N GLY A 93 -1.86 1.02 3.47
CA GLY A 93 -1.80 1.85 2.26
C GLY A 93 -0.90 3.09 2.41
N LEU A 94 -1.00 3.80 3.54
CA LEU A 94 -0.17 4.99 3.80
C LEU A 94 1.30 4.60 4.05
N LEU A 95 1.52 3.50 4.78
CA LEU A 95 2.87 3.00 5.03
C LEU A 95 3.55 2.57 3.71
N THR A 96 2.79 1.94 2.81
CA THR A 96 3.28 1.53 1.49
C THR A 96 3.61 2.74 0.62
N ASP A 97 2.77 3.78 0.63
CA ASP A 97 3.04 5.02 -0.09
C ASP A 97 4.33 5.70 0.41
N ALA A 98 4.48 5.84 1.72
CA ALA A 98 5.69 6.38 2.33
C ALA A 98 6.94 5.56 1.98
N TYR A 99 6.83 4.24 1.93
CA TYR A 99 7.92 3.36 1.53
C TYR A 99 8.36 3.59 0.08
N TYR A 100 7.41 3.67 -0.86
CA TYR A 100 7.77 3.91 -2.25
C TYR A 100 8.26 5.34 -2.49
N ASP A 101 7.71 6.33 -1.81
CA ASP A 101 8.18 7.71 -1.87
C ASP A 101 9.64 7.81 -1.41
N VAL A 102 9.98 7.23 -0.25
CA VAL A 102 11.39 7.25 0.22
C VAL A 102 12.32 6.44 -0.69
N MET A 103 11.85 5.33 -1.25
CA MET A 103 12.65 4.54 -2.18
C MET A 103 12.97 5.30 -3.47
N LEU A 104 12.00 6.04 -4.02
CA LEU A 104 12.14 6.74 -5.30
C LEU A 104 12.82 8.11 -5.15
N CYS A 105 12.48 8.84 -4.09
CA CYS A 105 12.90 10.23 -3.87
C CYS A 105 14.08 10.35 -2.90
N GLY A 106 14.38 9.32 -2.11
CA GLY A 106 15.48 9.32 -1.14
C GLY A 106 15.32 10.44 -0.10
N THR A 107 16.36 11.27 0.06
CA THR A 107 16.37 12.43 0.97
C THR A 107 15.40 13.55 0.58
N ARG A 108 14.86 13.53 -0.65
CA ARG A 108 13.85 14.48 -1.13
C ARG A 108 12.42 13.93 -1.01
N SER A 109 12.27 12.78 -0.38
CA SER A 109 10.96 12.24 -0.05
C SER A 109 10.29 13.11 1.00
N TRP A 110 8.96 13.20 0.94
CA TRP A 110 8.19 14.00 1.88
C TRP A 110 8.49 13.56 3.33
N GLY A 111 8.59 12.26 3.55
CA GLY A 111 8.90 11.68 4.84
C GLY A 111 10.30 11.99 5.37
N CYS A 112 11.33 11.99 4.51
CA CYS A 112 12.68 12.37 4.94
C CYS A 112 12.79 13.87 5.24
N GLU A 113 12.15 14.74 4.46
CA GLU A 113 12.13 16.18 4.74
C GLU A 113 11.46 16.48 6.08
N GLU A 114 10.29 15.87 6.34
CA GLU A 114 9.57 16.04 7.60
C GLU A 114 10.37 15.51 8.79
N LEU A 115 11.04 14.37 8.63
CA LEU A 115 11.91 13.80 9.67
C LEU A 115 13.11 14.69 9.99
N LEU A 116 13.76 15.26 8.99
CA LEU A 116 14.87 16.18 9.21
C LEU A 116 14.42 17.49 9.86
N ASN A 117 13.26 18.02 9.47
CA ASN A 117 12.66 19.18 10.13
C ASN A 117 12.32 18.91 11.59
N PHE A 118 11.76 17.73 11.89
CA PHE A 118 11.46 17.31 13.26
C PHE A 118 12.74 17.17 14.10
N LEU A 119 13.81 16.60 13.54
CA LEU A 119 15.11 16.56 14.19
C LEU A 119 15.67 17.95 14.47
N ASP A 120 15.61 18.87 13.51
CA ASP A 120 16.07 20.24 13.70
C ASP A 120 15.26 20.97 14.79
N LEU A 121 13.95 20.71 14.89
CA LEU A 121 13.10 21.21 15.98
C LEU A 121 13.53 20.63 17.34
N ILE A 122 13.79 19.32 17.41
CA ILE A 122 14.27 18.67 18.62
C ILE A 122 15.59 19.32 19.09
N TYR A 123 16.55 19.46 18.18
CA TYR A 123 17.84 20.07 18.50
C TYR A 123 17.72 21.53 18.95
N TYR A 124 16.82 22.30 18.33
CA TYR A 124 16.54 23.68 18.76
C TYR A 124 16.02 23.74 20.19
N VAL A 125 15.11 22.84 20.58
CA VAL A 125 14.56 22.78 21.95
C VAL A 125 15.61 22.37 22.97
N TYR A 126 16.50 21.43 22.65
CA TYR A 126 17.53 20.97 23.58
C TYR A 126 18.73 21.91 23.72
N GLN A 127 18.98 22.79 22.75
CA GLN A 127 20.04 23.80 22.81
C GLN A 127 19.56 25.15 23.38
N GLY A 128 18.25 25.32 23.57
CA GLY A 128 17.62 26.54 24.11
C GLY A 128 17.62 26.65 25.63
#